data_AF-A0A1V5NVN9-F1
#
_entry.id   AF-A0A1V5NVN9-F1
#
_cell.length_a   1.000
_cell.length_b   1.000
_cell.length_c   1.000
_cell.angle_alpha   90.00
_cell.angle_beta   90.00
_cell.angle_gamma   90.00
#
_symmetry.space_group_name_H-M   'P 1'
#
loop_
_entity.id
_entity.type
_entity.pdbx_description
1 polymer ?
#
loop_
_entity_poly.entity_id
_entity_poly.type
_entity_poly.pdbx_seq_one_letter_code
_entity_poly.pdbx_strand_id
1 'polypeptide(L)'
;MKQAVSTKIRDFISGGGFLFAMCSAAETLDISLAADGNDIVDTPFDGDPPVADPSGALNYARSLAFGGFTVFADSSHEYSDIDVPEAGAGTIFSLFEFSAQVDAIPCLLNQNHNREIRGFSGETSSFRKSLVKKDVTILAENNDGVSVRYLMGTLGKGVFCYYGGHTPEENFGDYQANAAGFRLILNNVLFPSAKTRRRKT
;
A
#
# COMPACT_ATOMS: atom_id res chain seq x y z
N MET A 1 -3.34 -13.91 2.12
CA MET A 1 -3.60 -13.59 3.55
C MET A 1 -4.89 -14.31 3.98
N LYS A 2 -4.99 -14.85 5.21
CA LYS A 2 -6.24 -15.48 5.69
C LYS A 2 -7.35 -14.45 5.92
N GLN A 3 -8.58 -14.78 5.54
CA GLN A 3 -9.74 -13.87 5.62
C GLN A 3 -10.04 -13.31 7.03
N ALA A 4 -9.88 -14.15 8.05
CA ALA A 4 -10.09 -13.72 9.43
C ALA A 4 -9.05 -12.67 9.89
N VAL A 5 -7.85 -12.68 9.30
CA VAL A 5 -6.77 -11.73 9.63
C VAL A 5 -7.02 -10.40 8.93
N SER A 6 -7.30 -10.42 7.63
CA SER A 6 -7.62 -9.20 6.86
C SER A 6 -8.84 -8.47 7.43
N THR A 7 -9.89 -9.21 7.82
CA THR A 7 -11.08 -8.65 8.46
C THR A 7 -10.74 -7.97 9.80
N LYS A 8 -9.94 -8.61 10.66
CA LYS A 8 -9.50 -8.00 11.93
C LYS A 8 -8.66 -6.74 11.72
N ILE A 9 -7.79 -6.72 10.71
CA ILE A 9 -7.00 -5.53 10.35
C ILE A 9 -7.93 -4.41 9.90
N ARG A 10 -8.91 -4.71 9.04
CA ARG A 10 -9.92 -3.75 8.58
C ARG A 10 -10.73 -3.16 9.75
N ASP A 11 -11.18 -4.00 10.68
CA ASP A 11 -11.92 -3.56 11.86
C ASP A 11 -11.07 -2.69 12.78
N PHE A 12 -9.78 -3.03 12.96
CA PHE A 12 -8.83 -2.20 13.70
C PHE A 12 -8.69 -0.80 13.09
N ILE A 13 -8.52 -0.69 11.77
CA ILE A 13 -8.45 0.60 11.07
C ILE A 13 -9.78 1.35 11.26
N SER A 14 -10.92 0.70 10.98
CA SER A 14 -12.25 1.30 11.12
C SER A 14 -12.48 1.89 12.52
N GLY A 15 -11.98 1.22 13.56
CA GLY A 15 -12.04 1.64 14.96
C GLY A 15 -11.15 2.84 15.35
N GLY A 16 -10.30 3.33 14.45
CA GLY A 16 -9.35 4.43 14.71
C GLY A 16 -7.88 4.02 14.68
N GLY A 17 -7.59 2.77 14.31
CA GLY A 17 -6.24 2.27 14.16
C GLY A 17 -5.49 2.90 12.98
N PHE A 18 -4.15 2.84 13.07
CA PHE A 18 -3.26 3.21 11.96
C PHE A 18 -2.61 1.94 11.39
N LEU A 19 -2.78 1.69 10.10
CA LEU A 19 -2.08 0.62 9.38
C LEU A 19 -1.00 1.21 8.48
N PHE A 20 0.20 0.67 8.56
CA PHE A 20 1.21 0.83 7.52
C PHE A 20 1.56 -0.54 6.95
N ALA A 21 1.39 -0.73 5.64
CA ALA A 21 1.71 -1.97 4.94
C ALA A 21 2.68 -1.68 3.78
N MET A 22 3.61 -2.60 3.58
CA MET A 22 4.62 -2.51 2.52
C MET A 22 4.73 -3.83 1.76
N CYS A 23 5.35 -3.79 0.59
CA CYS A 23 5.55 -4.99 -0.24
C CYS A 23 4.20 -5.71 -0.49
N SER A 24 4.20 -7.03 -0.53
CA SER A 24 3.01 -7.87 -0.74
C SER A 24 1.93 -7.72 0.33
N ALA A 25 2.24 -7.18 1.52
CA ALA A 25 1.22 -6.94 2.54
C ALA A 25 0.15 -5.92 2.09
N ALA A 26 0.51 -4.96 1.20
CA ALA A 26 -0.42 -3.96 0.69
C ALA A 26 -1.48 -4.57 -0.22
N GLU A 27 -1.07 -5.26 -1.29
CA GLU A 27 -2.03 -5.84 -2.24
C GLU A 27 -2.75 -7.07 -1.67
N THR A 28 -2.06 -7.93 -0.92
CA THR A 28 -2.68 -9.15 -0.38
C THR A 28 -3.76 -8.87 0.66
N LEU A 29 -3.69 -7.71 1.34
CA LEU A 29 -4.75 -7.24 2.22
C LEU A 29 -5.99 -6.85 1.42
N ASP A 30 -5.83 -6.07 0.35
CA ASP A 30 -6.93 -5.65 -0.52
C ASP A 30 -7.56 -6.82 -1.27
N ILE A 31 -6.74 -7.74 -1.80
CA ILE A 31 -7.19 -8.98 -2.44
C ILE A 31 -8.02 -9.82 -1.47
N SER A 32 -7.51 -10.08 -0.26
CA SER A 32 -8.26 -10.86 0.73
C SER A 32 -9.56 -10.16 1.13
N LEU A 33 -9.55 -8.85 1.37
CA LEU A 33 -10.78 -8.14 1.72
C LEU A 33 -11.82 -8.19 0.60
N ALA A 34 -11.40 -8.11 -0.66
CA ALA A 34 -12.27 -8.22 -1.82
C ALA A 34 -12.82 -9.65 -2.02
N ALA A 35 -12.04 -10.67 -1.70
CA ALA A 35 -12.42 -12.08 -1.79
C ALA A 35 -13.29 -12.57 -0.62
N ASP A 36 -13.84 -11.68 0.23
CA ASP A 36 -14.62 -12.10 1.41
C ASP A 36 -15.76 -13.06 1.06
N GLY A 37 -15.69 -14.26 1.64
CA GLY A 37 -16.67 -15.32 1.40
C GLY A 37 -16.45 -16.16 0.14
N ASN A 38 -15.39 -15.89 -0.63
CA ASN A 38 -15.01 -16.67 -1.81
C ASN A 38 -13.61 -17.24 -1.63
N ASP A 39 -13.45 -18.52 -1.98
CA ASP A 39 -12.13 -19.12 -2.06
C ASP A 39 -11.50 -18.81 -3.42
N ILE A 40 -10.36 -18.12 -3.40
CA ILE A 40 -9.60 -17.72 -4.58
C ILE A 40 -8.18 -18.33 -4.56
N VAL A 41 -7.89 -19.18 -3.59
CA VAL A 41 -6.60 -19.81 -3.40
C VAL A 41 -6.61 -21.18 -4.07
N ASP A 42 -5.50 -21.55 -4.71
CA ASP A 42 -5.45 -22.83 -5.42
C ASP A 42 -5.29 -24.01 -4.44
N THR A 43 -5.84 -25.17 -4.82
CA THR A 43 -5.94 -26.38 -3.99
C THR A 43 -4.62 -26.83 -3.34
N PRO A 44 -3.43 -26.67 -3.95
CA PRO A 44 -2.18 -27.02 -3.28
C PRO A 44 -1.89 -26.26 -1.98
N PHE A 45 -2.54 -25.11 -1.75
CA PHE A 45 -2.24 -24.23 -0.62
C PHE A 45 -3.17 -24.41 0.59
N ASP A 46 -4.46 -24.71 0.39
CA ASP A 46 -5.44 -24.90 1.48
C ASP A 46 -6.29 -26.18 1.37
N GLY A 47 -6.31 -26.84 0.21
CA GLY A 47 -6.82 -28.19 0.04
C GLY A 47 -8.24 -28.30 -0.53
N ASP A 48 -8.90 -27.19 -0.83
CA ASP A 48 -10.18 -27.12 -1.54
C ASP A 48 -10.04 -26.44 -2.93
N PRO A 49 -10.98 -26.70 -3.85
CA PRO A 49 -10.95 -26.05 -5.15
C PRO A 49 -11.45 -24.60 -5.05
N PRO A 50 -10.75 -23.63 -5.67
CA PRO A 50 -11.21 -22.26 -5.72
C PRO A 50 -12.53 -22.13 -6.49
N VAL A 51 -13.18 -20.98 -6.34
CA VAL A 51 -14.34 -20.63 -7.17
C VAL A 51 -13.98 -20.60 -8.65
N ALA A 52 -14.92 -20.96 -9.53
CA ALA A 52 -14.66 -21.10 -10.97
C ALA A 52 -14.22 -19.80 -11.67
N ASP A 53 -14.61 -18.64 -11.13
CA ASP A 53 -14.18 -17.32 -11.60
C ASP A 53 -13.74 -16.45 -10.41
N PRO A 54 -12.47 -16.56 -9.98
CA PRO A 54 -11.95 -15.80 -8.83
C PRO A 54 -12.04 -14.30 -9.03
N SER A 55 -11.80 -13.80 -10.25
CA SER A 55 -11.84 -12.36 -10.56
C SER A 55 -13.27 -11.80 -10.55
N GLY A 56 -14.24 -12.56 -11.07
CA GLY A 56 -15.66 -12.20 -11.02
C GLY A 56 -16.27 -12.27 -9.62
N ALA A 57 -15.63 -12.98 -8.68
CA ALA A 57 -16.10 -13.12 -7.30
C ALA A 57 -15.65 -11.98 -6.36
N LEU A 58 -14.80 -11.05 -6.83
CA LEU A 58 -14.23 -9.99 -5.99
C LEU A 58 -15.20 -8.83 -5.74
N ASN A 59 -15.36 -8.46 -4.46
CA ASN A 59 -16.07 -7.28 -4.04
C ASN A 59 -15.12 -6.13 -3.68
N TYR A 60 -14.75 -5.31 -4.67
CA TYR A 60 -13.86 -4.17 -4.47
C TYR A 60 -14.42 -3.09 -3.53
N ALA A 61 -15.71 -3.10 -3.15
CA ALA A 61 -16.19 -2.17 -2.12
C ALA A 61 -15.58 -2.46 -0.74
N ARG A 62 -15.04 -3.66 -0.54
CA ARG A 62 -14.43 -4.09 0.73
C ARG A 62 -12.94 -3.80 0.86
N SER A 63 -12.21 -3.72 -0.26
CA SER A 63 -10.79 -3.39 -0.30
C SER A 63 -10.52 -1.97 0.20
N LEU A 64 -9.27 -1.64 0.53
CA LEU A 64 -8.93 -0.32 1.07
C LEU A 64 -8.52 0.65 -0.05
N ALA A 65 -7.48 0.31 -0.81
CA ALA A 65 -6.81 1.24 -1.73
C ALA A 65 -7.17 1.02 -3.20
N PHE A 66 -7.45 -0.22 -3.60
CA PHE A 66 -7.52 -0.61 -5.01
C PHE A 66 -8.90 -1.17 -5.38
N GLY A 67 -9.32 -0.97 -6.63
CA GLY A 67 -10.53 -1.57 -7.17
C GLY A 67 -10.41 -1.92 -8.64
N GLY A 68 -11.17 -2.93 -9.06
CA GLY A 68 -11.18 -3.41 -10.45
C GLY A 68 -9.91 -4.18 -10.85
N PHE A 69 -9.14 -4.68 -9.88
CA PHE A 69 -7.93 -5.45 -10.11
C PHE A 69 -8.25 -6.91 -10.41
N THR A 70 -7.43 -7.58 -11.21
CA THR A 70 -7.51 -9.01 -11.47
C THR A 70 -6.48 -9.77 -10.66
N VAL A 71 -6.89 -10.87 -10.04
CA VAL A 71 -5.98 -11.78 -9.32
C VAL A 71 -5.47 -12.84 -10.29
N PHE A 72 -4.16 -13.09 -10.26
CA PHE A 72 -3.55 -14.11 -11.11
C PHE A 72 -3.72 -15.50 -10.48
N ALA A 73 -4.07 -16.49 -11.31
CA ALA A 73 -4.29 -17.85 -10.86
C ALA A 73 -2.99 -18.58 -10.49
N ASP A 74 -1.87 -18.20 -11.11
CA ASP A 74 -0.52 -18.70 -10.77
C ASP A 74 0.20 -17.60 -9.98
N SER A 75 0.14 -17.69 -8.65
CA SER A 75 0.73 -16.71 -7.75
C SER A 75 2.20 -16.97 -7.41
N SER A 76 2.94 -17.70 -8.26
CA SER A 76 4.32 -18.07 -7.97
C SER A 76 5.27 -16.88 -7.84
N HIS A 77 4.93 -15.74 -8.46
CA HIS A 77 5.75 -14.52 -8.43
C HIS A 77 4.94 -13.21 -8.32
N GLU A 78 3.72 -13.16 -8.86
CA GLU A 78 2.85 -11.98 -8.84
C GLU A 78 1.44 -12.38 -8.39
N TYR A 79 0.79 -11.54 -7.59
CA TYR A 79 -0.54 -11.85 -7.03
C TYR A 79 -1.67 -11.25 -7.87
N SER A 80 -1.48 -10.06 -8.41
CA SER A 80 -2.50 -9.32 -9.15
C SER A 80 -1.91 -8.27 -10.08
N ASP A 81 -2.74 -7.67 -10.92
CA ASP A 81 -2.36 -6.54 -11.77
C ASP A 81 -2.23 -5.20 -11.01
N ILE A 82 -2.35 -5.22 -9.67
CA ILE A 82 -2.03 -4.07 -8.81
C ILE A 82 -0.55 -3.73 -8.91
N ASP A 83 0.36 -4.72 -8.90
CA ASP A 83 1.79 -4.43 -8.99
C ASP A 83 2.17 -3.92 -10.39
N VAL A 84 3.21 -3.08 -10.43
CA VAL A 84 3.94 -2.74 -11.65
C VAL A 84 5.42 -3.04 -11.39
N PRO A 85 5.86 -4.29 -11.59
CA PRO A 85 7.19 -4.73 -11.19
C PRO A 85 8.33 -3.92 -11.82
N GLU A 86 8.15 -3.55 -13.10
CA GLU A 86 9.10 -2.74 -13.87
C GLU A 86 9.29 -1.33 -13.29
N ALA A 87 8.32 -0.84 -12.51
CA ALA A 87 8.38 0.46 -11.86
C ALA A 87 8.87 0.34 -10.40
N GLY A 88 9.63 -0.73 -10.10
CA GLY A 88 10.21 -1.09 -8.82
C GLY A 88 11.68 -0.68 -8.64
N ALA A 89 12.56 -1.62 -8.32
CA ALA A 89 13.95 -1.30 -8.05
C ALA A 89 14.64 -0.50 -9.18
N GLY A 90 15.58 0.39 -8.85
CA GLY A 90 16.29 1.19 -9.84
C GLY A 90 15.52 2.37 -10.42
N THR A 91 14.22 2.54 -10.12
CA THR A 91 13.47 3.74 -10.51
C THR A 91 13.58 4.87 -9.49
N ILE A 92 13.10 6.06 -9.87
CA ILE A 92 12.96 7.23 -9.00
C ILE A 92 11.49 7.61 -8.97
N PHE A 93 10.99 7.92 -7.77
CA PHE A 93 9.64 8.44 -7.56
C PHE A 93 9.68 9.80 -6.86
N SER A 94 8.63 10.58 -7.10
CA SER A 94 8.52 11.97 -6.68
C SER A 94 7.44 12.12 -5.61
N LEU A 95 7.77 12.85 -4.54
CA LEU A 95 6.81 13.20 -3.48
C LEU A 95 5.91 14.37 -3.89
N PHE A 96 4.61 14.24 -3.63
CA PHE A 96 3.66 15.36 -3.70
C PHE A 96 3.82 16.33 -2.52
N GLU A 97 3.54 17.62 -2.77
CA GLU A 97 3.54 18.64 -1.72
C GLU A 97 2.13 18.82 -1.15
N PHE A 98 2.07 18.90 0.17
CA PHE A 98 0.83 19.02 0.92
C PHE A 98 0.89 20.22 1.85
N SER A 99 -0.22 20.93 1.99
CA SER A 99 -0.30 22.07 2.90
C SER A 99 -0.40 21.60 4.34
N ALA A 100 0.54 21.98 5.21
CA ALA A 100 0.44 21.67 6.64
C ALA A 100 -0.82 22.24 7.32
N GLN A 101 -1.47 23.24 6.70
CA GLN A 101 -2.69 23.86 7.24
C GLN A 101 -3.96 23.11 6.87
N VAL A 102 -3.99 22.52 5.67
CA VAL A 102 -5.18 21.87 5.08
C VAL A 102 -5.05 20.35 5.12
N ASP A 103 -3.87 19.83 4.77
CA ASP A 103 -3.56 18.42 4.55
C ASP A 103 -2.55 17.92 5.58
N ALA A 104 -2.82 18.14 6.86
CA ALA A 104 -1.86 17.90 7.93
C ALA A 104 -1.34 16.45 7.98
N ILE A 105 -2.20 15.45 7.74
CA ILE A 105 -1.81 14.03 7.75
C ILE A 105 -0.90 13.68 6.56
N PRO A 106 -1.31 13.92 5.30
CA PRO A 106 -0.41 13.78 4.14
C PRO A 106 0.92 14.52 4.32
N CYS A 107 0.89 15.75 4.84
CA CYS A 107 2.09 16.55 5.08
C CYS A 107 3.05 15.91 6.09
N LEU A 108 2.54 15.30 7.17
CA LEU A 108 3.35 14.60 8.17
C LEU A 108 3.96 13.31 7.62
N LEU A 109 3.16 12.55 6.88
CA LEU A 109 3.56 11.28 6.27
C LEU A 109 4.61 11.48 5.17
N ASN A 110 4.46 12.54 4.39
CA ASN A 110 5.31 12.83 3.23
C ASN A 110 6.53 13.73 3.53
N GLN A 111 6.79 14.04 4.81
CA GLN A 111 7.89 14.93 5.18
C GLN A 111 9.24 14.26 4.91
N ASN A 112 10.04 14.83 4.00
CA ASN A 112 11.35 14.30 3.64
C ASN A 112 12.35 15.42 3.31
N HIS A 113 13.64 15.11 3.38
CA HIS A 113 14.71 16.04 3.01
C HIS A 113 15.00 16.01 1.50
N ASN A 114 14.56 14.97 0.80
CA ASN A 114 14.60 14.85 -0.66
C ASN A 114 13.19 14.65 -1.22
N ARG A 115 12.90 15.23 -2.39
CA ARG A 115 11.62 15.04 -3.09
C ARG A 115 11.65 13.89 -4.10
N GLU A 116 12.81 13.63 -4.68
CA GLU A 116 13.06 12.50 -5.57
C GLU A 116 13.75 11.40 -4.78
N ILE A 117 13.14 10.21 -4.75
CA ILE A 117 13.57 9.10 -3.90
C ILE A 117 13.74 7.86 -4.77
N ARG A 118 14.81 7.10 -4.51
CA ARG A 118 15.05 5.82 -5.17
C ARG A 118 14.01 4.79 -4.71
N GLY A 119 13.46 4.08 -5.69
CA GLY A 119 12.54 2.98 -5.47
C GLY A 119 13.15 1.85 -4.65
N PHE A 120 12.39 1.33 -3.70
CA PHE A 120 12.74 0.10 -3.00
C PHE A 120 12.18 -1.10 -3.78
N SER A 121 12.85 -2.24 -3.65
CA SER A 121 12.48 -3.53 -4.20
C SER A 121 11.61 -4.32 -3.20
N GLY A 122 10.85 -5.27 -3.73
CA GLY A 122 10.04 -6.25 -3.01
C GLY A 122 9.21 -7.07 -3.99
N GLU A 123 8.42 -8.02 -3.47
CA GLU A 123 7.43 -8.78 -4.26
C GLU A 123 6.41 -7.85 -4.92
N THR A 124 5.92 -6.85 -4.18
CA THR A 124 5.12 -5.75 -4.73
C THR A 124 5.94 -4.47 -4.61
N SER A 125 6.43 -3.97 -5.72
CA SER A 125 7.37 -2.86 -5.72
C SER A 125 6.69 -1.52 -6.01
N SER A 126 5.58 -1.50 -6.74
CA SER A 126 4.80 -0.29 -6.98
C SER A 126 3.34 -0.61 -7.21
N PHE A 127 2.50 0.39 -7.46
CA PHE A 127 1.06 0.17 -7.62
C PHE A 127 0.53 0.84 -8.89
N ARG A 128 -0.30 0.13 -9.66
CA ARG A 128 -0.92 0.64 -10.88
C ARG A 128 -1.89 1.77 -10.56
N LYS A 129 -1.58 2.97 -11.05
CA LYS A 129 -2.32 4.22 -10.76
C LYS A 129 -3.79 4.13 -11.15
N SER A 130 -4.12 3.44 -12.24
CA SER A 130 -5.51 3.31 -12.72
C SER A 130 -6.40 2.47 -11.81
N LEU A 131 -5.84 1.65 -10.93
CA LEU A 131 -6.58 0.80 -9.99
C LEU A 131 -6.76 1.45 -8.62
N VAL A 132 -6.08 2.58 -8.35
CA VAL A 132 -6.21 3.33 -7.10
C VAL A 132 -7.62 3.95 -7.02
N LYS A 133 -8.33 3.71 -5.92
CA LYS A 133 -9.66 4.28 -5.68
C LYS A 133 -9.60 5.81 -5.57
N LYS A 134 -10.70 6.47 -5.97
CA LYS A 134 -10.77 7.94 -6.06
C LYS A 134 -10.61 8.67 -4.72
N ASP A 135 -10.98 8.03 -3.61
CA ASP A 135 -10.90 8.55 -2.24
C ASP A 135 -9.54 8.28 -1.58
N VAL A 136 -8.62 7.60 -2.26
CA VAL A 136 -7.26 7.36 -1.82
C VAL A 136 -6.36 8.51 -2.27
N THR A 137 -5.56 9.02 -1.34
CA THR A 137 -4.60 10.09 -1.62
C THR A 137 -3.27 9.48 -2.03
N ILE A 138 -2.80 9.80 -3.23
CA ILE A 138 -1.45 9.44 -3.68
C ILE A 138 -0.47 10.43 -3.04
N LEU A 139 0.49 9.91 -2.28
CA LEU A 139 1.54 10.68 -1.62
C LEU A 139 2.80 10.77 -2.48
N ALA A 140 3.08 9.74 -3.29
CA ALA A 140 4.20 9.74 -4.21
C ALA A 140 3.96 8.85 -5.44
N GLU A 141 4.51 9.25 -6.58
CA GLU A 141 4.38 8.51 -7.84
C GLU A 141 5.68 8.39 -8.63
N ASN A 142 5.78 7.32 -9.42
CA ASN A 142 6.87 7.20 -10.38
C ASN A 142 6.63 8.19 -11.54
N ASN A 143 7.72 8.65 -12.17
CA ASN A 143 7.64 9.58 -13.31
C ASN A 143 7.34 8.85 -14.64
N ASP A 144 6.49 7.81 -14.60
CA ASP A 144 6.09 6.99 -15.76
C ASP A 144 4.63 7.24 -16.19
N GLY A 145 3.84 7.95 -15.37
CA GLY A 145 2.42 8.21 -15.61
C GLY A 145 1.48 7.01 -15.36
N VAL A 146 2.01 5.86 -14.96
CA VAL A 146 1.29 4.59 -14.85
C VAL A 146 1.30 4.05 -13.42
N SER A 147 2.32 4.34 -12.62
CA SER A 147 2.48 3.73 -11.30
C SER A 147 2.71 4.73 -10.17
N VAL A 148 2.25 4.34 -8.98
CA VAL A 148 2.40 5.08 -7.72
C VAL A 148 3.19 4.27 -6.71
N ARG A 149 3.81 4.95 -5.74
CA ARG A 149 4.70 4.30 -4.76
C ARG A 149 4.22 4.41 -3.35
N TYR A 150 3.57 5.52 -3.01
CA TYR A 150 3.15 5.80 -1.67
C TYR A 150 1.75 6.38 -1.70
N LEU A 151 0.85 5.79 -0.94
CA LEU A 151 -0.55 6.22 -0.86
C LEU A 151 -1.06 6.11 0.57
N MET A 152 -2.10 6.88 0.86
CA MET A 152 -2.84 6.79 2.11
C MET A 152 -4.34 6.89 1.87
N GLY A 153 -5.11 6.36 2.81
CA GLY A 153 -6.56 6.54 2.83
C GLY A 153 -7.10 6.47 4.25
N THR A 154 -8.42 6.66 4.36
CA THR A 154 -9.13 6.59 5.63
C THR A 154 -10.21 5.52 5.56
N LEU A 155 -10.40 4.79 6.66
CA LEU A 155 -11.55 3.92 6.83
C LEU A 155 -12.12 4.16 8.23
N GLY A 156 -13.41 4.49 8.30
CA GLY A 156 -14.05 4.82 9.58
C GLY A 156 -13.32 5.97 10.27
N LYS A 157 -12.74 5.71 11.44
CA LYS A 157 -11.97 6.68 12.21
C LYS A 157 -10.45 6.57 12.04
N GLY A 158 -9.98 5.56 11.30
CA GLY A 158 -8.56 5.27 11.16
C GLY A 158 -8.00 5.66 9.81
N VAL A 159 -6.70 5.42 9.68
CA VAL A 159 -5.87 5.77 8.53
C VAL A 159 -5.07 4.53 8.12
N PHE A 160 -4.90 4.32 6.83
CA PHE A 160 -3.97 3.32 6.31
C PHE A 160 -2.99 3.96 5.33
N CYS A 161 -1.82 3.36 5.19
CA CYS A 161 -0.77 3.78 4.28
C CYS A 161 -0.16 2.54 3.61
N TYR A 162 -0.06 2.56 2.27
CA TYR A 162 0.63 1.53 1.50
C TYR A 162 1.86 2.12 0.83
N TYR A 163 2.98 1.42 0.93
CA TYR A 163 4.25 1.82 0.34
C TYR A 163 4.89 0.66 -0.43
N GLY A 164 5.22 0.89 -1.70
CA GLY A 164 5.78 -0.12 -2.60
C GLY A 164 7.25 -0.43 -2.28
N GLY A 165 7.59 -1.72 -2.23
CA GLY A 165 8.91 -2.20 -1.84
C GLY A 165 9.20 -2.09 -0.35
N HIS A 166 10.30 -2.68 0.10
CA HIS A 166 10.73 -2.65 1.51
C HIS A 166 12.25 -2.57 1.70
N THR A 167 13.01 -2.82 0.64
CA THR A 167 14.47 -2.94 0.68
C THR A 167 15.10 -2.10 -0.43
N PRO A 168 16.16 -1.33 -0.18
CA PRO A 168 16.99 -0.79 -1.26
C PRO A 168 17.77 -1.92 -1.94
N GLU A 169 17.83 -1.92 -3.27
CA GLU A 169 18.47 -3.00 -4.03
C GLU A 169 19.99 -3.11 -3.78
N GLU A 170 20.50 -4.36 -3.79
CA GLU A 170 21.88 -4.89 -3.71
C GLU A 170 22.87 -4.33 -2.65
N ASN A 171 22.67 -3.13 -2.11
CA ASN A 171 23.58 -2.48 -1.17
C ASN A 171 22.86 -2.05 0.11
N PHE A 172 22.34 -3.01 0.86
CA PHE A 172 21.81 -2.81 2.22
C PHE A 172 22.76 -2.03 3.14
N GLY A 173 24.07 -2.04 2.86
CA GLY A 173 25.09 -1.35 3.64
C GLY A 173 25.15 0.17 3.45
N ASP A 174 24.57 0.73 2.37
CA ASP A 174 24.58 2.18 2.14
C ASP A 174 23.28 2.82 2.64
N TYR A 175 23.19 2.91 3.97
CA TYR A 175 22.07 3.58 4.65
C TYR A 175 22.02 5.08 4.32
N GLN A 176 23.15 5.71 4.00
CA GLN A 176 23.20 7.14 3.74
C GLN A 176 22.55 7.47 2.40
N ALA A 177 22.85 6.71 1.34
CA ALA A 177 22.23 6.90 0.03
C ALA A 177 20.71 6.63 0.04
N ASN A 178 20.25 5.74 0.93
CA ASN A 178 18.85 5.32 1.02
C ASN A 178 18.07 5.98 2.17
N ALA A 179 18.68 6.95 2.87
CA ALA A 179 18.09 7.60 4.04
C ALA A 179 16.74 8.26 3.74
N ALA A 180 16.54 8.79 2.52
CA ALA A 180 15.28 9.39 2.11
C ALA A 180 14.13 8.34 2.04
N GLY A 181 14.37 7.15 1.48
CA GLY A 181 13.37 6.08 1.46
C GLY A 181 13.05 5.57 2.86
N PHE A 182 14.08 5.30 3.67
CA PHE A 182 13.89 4.90 5.07
C PHE A 182 13.18 5.95 5.92
N ARG A 183 13.36 7.25 5.62
CA ARG A 183 12.67 8.34 6.31
C ARG A 183 11.15 8.23 6.14
N LEU A 184 10.65 7.84 4.97
CA LEU A 184 9.21 7.63 4.76
C LEU A 184 8.69 6.47 5.61
N ILE A 185 9.42 5.35 5.66
CA ILE A 185 9.08 4.22 6.54
C ILE A 185 9.02 4.68 8.00
N LEU A 186 10.02 5.43 8.46
CA LEU A 186 10.06 5.98 9.81
C LEU A 186 8.93 6.98 10.09
N ASN A 187 8.51 7.80 9.12
CA ASN A 187 7.35 8.68 9.27
C ASN A 187 6.10 7.87 9.66
N ASN A 188 5.87 6.73 9.00
CA ASN A 188 4.74 5.87 9.31
C ASN A 188 4.86 5.23 10.70
N VAL A 189 6.06 4.76 11.09
CA VAL A 189 6.28 4.21 12.44
C VAL A 189 6.05 5.25 13.54
N LEU A 190 6.42 6.51 13.30
CA LEU A 190 6.29 7.59 14.26
C LEU A 190 4.89 8.25 14.25
N PHE A 191 4.13 8.13 13.15
CA PHE A 191 2.85 8.78 12.97
C PHE A 191 1.84 8.51 14.09
N PRO A 192 1.64 7.26 14.58
CA PRO A 192 0.75 6.99 15.72
C PRO A 192 1.14 7.72 17.01
N SER A 193 2.41 8.11 17.15
CA SER A 193 2.91 8.85 18.33
C SER A 193 2.70 10.36 18.20
N ALA A 194 2.27 10.86 17.04
CA ALA A 194 2.01 12.27 16.82
C ALA A 194 0.80 12.73 17.66
N LYS A 195 1.08 13.47 18.75
CA LYS A 195 0.02 14.09 19.56
C LYS A 195 -0.64 15.21 18.77
N THR A 196 -1.93 15.07 18.49
CA THR A 196 -2.73 16.18 17.97
C THR A 196 -2.81 17.29 19.03
N ARG A 197 -2.14 18.43 18.78
CA ARG A 197 -2.38 19.63 19.58
C ARG A 197 -3.78 20.14 19.22
N ARG A 198 -4.66 20.31 20.21
CA ARG A 198 -5.93 21.03 20.01
C ARG A 198 -5.62 22.38 19.39
N ARG A 199 -6.21 22.68 18.22
CA ARG A 199 -6.19 24.04 17.68
C ARG A 199 -6.83 24.95 18.73
N LYS A 200 -6.11 26.00 19.14
CA LYS A 200 -6.73 27.08 19.91
C LYS A 200 -7.67 27.79 18.93
N THR A 201 -8.97 27.66 19.15
CA THR A 201 -9.98 28.56 18.62
C THR A 201 -9.91 29.88 19.37
#